data_AF-A0A7E5WI12-F1
#
_entry.id   AF-A0A7E5WI12-F1
#
_cell.length_a   1.000
_cell.length_b   1.000
_cell.length_c   1.000
_cell.angle_alpha   90.00
_cell.angle_beta   90.00
_cell.angle_gamma   90.00
#
_symmetry.space_group_name_H-M   'P 1'
#
loop_
_entity.id
_entity.type
_entity.pdbx_description
1 polymer ?
#
loop_
_entity_poly.entity_id
_entity_poly.type
_entity_poly.pdbx_seq_one_letter_code
_entity_poly.pdbx_strand_id
1 'polypeptide(L)'
;MMRNWPMKLITTFSRLYSTRQASKTMTDGQRIAVCQMTSVEDKAKNLEVVASLIQDAAKEDVQMLFFPEACDYLCANKKDAVCLAEPIIGGATIACYKQLAAQHNVWLSMGGVHEKDPSDPSKAYNTHVIIDNKGEIVQTYRKLHLFDVEIPEKNLRLKESDIAHAGGHIVTPVETPVGRVGLSICYDLRFPELSTALSILKAEILTYPSAFTQPTGKAHWHILLRARAIENQCYVIAAAQSGTHNEKRRSYGHALCVDPWGTVLADCEEVSPCYKIVEISQQKLKEVRTNMPVFRHRRREVYSLYTLSLRKELLPAHNSNPPASASAPPPSSNEPGYTFGHVKVPETCVFYKSDLTYAFVNLRCVIPGHVLVAPIRMAERNKDLTEEEAQDFYKSIRIVQALMEKVHSADSCTVTMQDGRNAGQTVKHLHCHIMPRKKGDFIENDLIYLELAKHDQFKPGHPAKPARTREDMEAEAQYLRTELEKMNNESER
;
A
#
# COMPACT_ATOMS: atom_id res chain seq x y z
N MET A 1 13.30 35.74 75.80
CA MET A 1 13.31 37.11 75.24
C MET A 1 12.64 37.03 73.87
N MET A 2 11.34 37.27 73.74
CA MET A 2 10.67 38.57 73.62
C MET A 2 11.04 39.37 72.35
N ARG A 3 9.96 39.69 71.60
CA ARG A 3 9.71 40.86 70.73
C ARG A 3 10.08 40.69 69.24
N ASN A 4 9.14 40.60 68.28
CA ASN A 4 8.12 41.58 67.81
C ASN A 4 8.77 42.96 67.53
N TRP A 5 8.77 43.54 66.32
CA TRP A 5 7.65 44.18 65.57
C TRP A 5 8.31 45.26 64.61
N PRO A 6 7.62 46.07 63.76
CA PRO A 6 6.68 45.78 62.66
C PRO A 6 6.73 46.87 61.52
N MET A 7 5.62 47.01 60.77
CA MET A 7 5.14 48.09 59.86
C MET A 7 5.35 47.86 58.36
N LYS A 8 4.34 47.51 57.53
CA LYS A 8 3.02 48.10 57.19
C LYS A 8 3.05 49.40 56.39
N LEU A 9 2.54 49.32 55.15
CA LEU A 9 1.70 50.30 54.41
C LEU A 9 0.90 49.47 53.39
N ILE A 10 -0.37 49.09 53.64
CA ILE A 10 -1.64 49.82 53.50
C ILE A 10 -2.12 49.97 52.03
N THR A 11 -3.03 49.03 51.67
CA THR A 11 -4.33 49.14 50.95
C THR A 11 -4.38 49.75 49.52
N THR A 12 -5.17 49.30 48.54
CA THR A 12 -6.61 48.92 48.56
C THR A 12 -7.01 48.14 47.30
N PHE A 13 -7.87 47.14 47.49
CA PHE A 13 -8.79 46.42 46.58
C PHE A 13 -8.93 46.79 45.09
N SER A 14 -8.89 45.77 44.24
CA SER A 14 -10.02 45.46 43.34
C SER A 14 -10.24 43.94 43.22
N ARG A 15 -11.49 43.53 43.41
CA ARG A 15 -12.01 42.18 43.19
C ARG A 15 -12.09 41.93 41.69
N LEU A 16 -11.33 40.96 41.19
CA LEU A 16 -11.68 40.25 39.97
C LEU A 16 -11.67 38.75 40.29
N TYR A 17 -12.85 38.15 40.18
CA TYR A 17 -13.07 36.72 40.14
C TYR A 17 -12.18 36.13 39.03
N SER A 18 -11.05 35.52 39.41
CA SER A 18 -10.32 34.62 38.52
C SER A 18 -10.92 33.24 38.73
N THR A 19 -11.86 32.90 37.84
CA THR A 19 -12.35 31.56 37.61
C THR A 19 -11.15 30.64 37.45
N ARG A 20 -11.03 29.64 38.34
CA ARG A 20 -10.15 28.49 38.15
C ARG A 20 -10.47 27.85 36.80
N GLN A 21 -9.76 28.23 35.75
CA GLN A 21 -9.54 27.32 34.63
C GLN A 21 -8.65 26.21 35.20
N ALA A 22 -9.32 25.14 35.60
CA ALA A 22 -8.67 23.84 35.67
C ALA A 22 -8.03 23.62 34.30
N SER A 23 -6.70 23.75 34.25
CA SER A 23 -5.90 23.23 33.15
C SER A 23 -6.29 21.77 33.03
N LYS A 24 -7.11 21.45 32.01
CA LYS A 24 -7.15 20.11 31.44
C LYS A 24 -5.70 19.83 31.06
N THR A 25 -5.00 19.06 31.87
CA THR A 25 -3.90 18.23 31.39
C THR A 25 -4.48 17.46 30.21
N MET A 26 -4.21 17.94 28.98
CA MET A 26 -4.60 17.24 27.77
C MET A 26 -3.93 15.88 27.83
N THR A 27 -4.73 14.85 27.98
CA THR A 27 -4.29 13.47 27.89
C THR A 27 -3.69 13.27 26.50
N ASP A 28 -2.43 12.85 26.46
CA ASP A 28 -1.63 12.53 25.26
C ASP A 28 -2.17 11.30 24.48
N GLY A 29 -3.44 10.94 24.69
CA GLY A 29 -4.11 9.77 24.14
C GLY A 29 -5.03 10.16 22.99
N GLN A 30 -4.85 9.50 21.84
CA GLN A 30 -5.74 9.61 20.70
C GLN A 30 -6.95 8.71 20.94
N ARG A 31 -8.17 9.21 20.77
CA ARG A 31 -9.41 8.45 21.02
C ARG A 31 -9.96 7.87 19.73
N ILE A 32 -10.22 6.57 19.74
CA ILE A 32 -10.83 5.85 18.63
C ILE A 32 -12.05 5.06 19.08
N ALA A 33 -12.97 4.79 18.16
CA ALA A 33 -14.06 3.86 18.38
C ALA A 33 -13.93 2.64 17.45
N VAL A 34 -14.00 1.44 18.02
CA VAL A 34 -14.15 0.20 17.26
C VAL A 34 -15.62 -0.19 17.26
N CYS A 35 -16.20 -0.32 16.07
CA CYS A 35 -17.63 -0.59 15.91
C CYS A 35 -17.91 -2.07 15.65
N GLN A 36 -19.07 -2.50 16.11
CA GLN A 36 -19.66 -3.81 15.87
C GLN A 36 -21.09 -3.63 15.36
N MET A 37 -21.46 -4.33 14.29
CA MET A 37 -22.82 -4.30 13.76
C MET A 37 -23.22 -5.66 13.15
N THR A 38 -24.47 -5.75 12.71
CA THR A 38 -25.00 -6.92 12.02
C THR A 38 -25.62 -6.46 10.71
N SER A 39 -24.82 -6.38 9.65
CA SER A 39 -25.32 -5.98 8.34
C SER A 39 -26.30 -7.01 7.77
N VAL A 40 -27.33 -6.53 7.11
CA VAL A 40 -28.31 -7.34 6.36
C VAL A 40 -28.28 -6.96 4.88
N GLU A 41 -29.15 -7.52 4.05
CA GLU A 41 -29.24 -7.15 2.62
C GLU A 41 -29.75 -5.72 2.38
N ASP A 42 -30.51 -5.18 3.34
CA ASP A 42 -31.11 -3.84 3.28
C ASP A 42 -30.07 -2.76 3.60
N LYS A 43 -29.50 -2.15 2.54
CA LYS A 43 -28.48 -1.11 2.62
C LYS A 43 -28.92 0.10 3.43
N ALA A 44 -30.20 0.48 3.36
CA ALA A 44 -30.72 1.64 4.08
C ALA A 44 -30.68 1.39 5.59
N LYS A 45 -31.13 0.22 6.04
CA LYS A 45 -31.05 -0.17 7.46
C LYS A 45 -29.61 -0.23 7.97
N ASN A 46 -28.69 -0.76 7.17
CA ASN A 46 -27.28 -0.79 7.56
C ASN A 46 -26.69 0.61 7.68
N LEU A 47 -27.05 1.50 6.75
CA LEU A 47 -26.64 2.90 6.79
C LEU A 47 -27.21 3.64 8.01
N GLU A 48 -28.47 3.38 8.40
CA GLU A 48 -29.06 3.92 9.64
C GLU A 48 -28.25 3.51 10.87
N VAL A 49 -27.84 2.25 10.96
CA VAL A 49 -26.98 1.75 12.04
C VAL A 49 -25.61 2.44 12.02
N VAL A 50 -24.97 2.54 10.85
CA VAL A 50 -23.68 3.24 10.72
C VAL A 50 -23.81 4.71 11.15
N ALA A 51 -24.84 5.41 10.69
CA ALA A 51 -25.09 6.80 11.03
C ALA A 51 -25.32 7.00 12.54
N SER A 52 -26.11 6.12 13.18
CA SER A 52 -26.31 6.15 14.64
C SER A 52 -25.01 5.95 15.40
N LEU A 53 -24.20 4.95 15.01
CA LEU A 53 -22.92 4.67 15.67
C LEU A 53 -21.93 5.84 15.51
N ILE A 54 -21.88 6.48 14.34
CA ILE A 54 -21.07 7.69 14.11
C ILE A 54 -21.57 8.83 14.99
N GLN A 55 -22.87 9.10 14.97
CA GLN A 55 -23.48 10.20 15.72
C GLN A 55 -23.24 10.05 17.23
N ASP A 56 -23.36 8.84 17.76
CA ASP A 56 -23.19 8.59 19.19
C ASP A 56 -21.73 8.64 19.62
N ALA A 57 -20.84 7.94 18.92
CA ALA A 57 -19.43 7.93 19.27
C ALA A 57 -18.77 9.32 19.06
N ALA A 58 -19.21 10.11 18.07
CA ALA A 58 -18.72 11.47 17.87
C ALA A 58 -18.99 12.41 19.06
N LYS A 59 -20.01 12.12 19.90
CA LYS A 59 -20.27 12.88 21.13
C LYS A 59 -19.20 12.64 22.21
N GLU A 60 -18.36 11.62 22.05
CA GLU A 60 -17.36 11.18 23.01
C GLU A 60 -15.93 11.58 22.63
N ASP A 61 -15.80 12.57 21.73
CA ASP A 61 -14.52 13.19 21.31
C ASP A 61 -13.55 12.19 20.65
N VAL A 62 -14.11 11.23 19.89
CA VAL A 62 -13.33 10.27 19.09
C VAL A 62 -12.85 10.93 17.81
N GLN A 63 -11.61 10.64 17.41
CA GLN A 63 -11.01 11.20 16.20
C GLN A 63 -11.23 10.30 14.98
N MET A 64 -11.35 8.99 15.19
CA MET A 64 -11.51 8.00 14.13
C MET A 64 -12.38 6.82 14.56
N LEU A 65 -13.30 6.41 13.69
CA LEU A 65 -14.16 5.25 13.89
C LEU A 65 -13.83 4.15 12.88
N PHE A 66 -13.85 2.90 13.35
CA PHE A 66 -13.54 1.72 12.54
C PHE A 66 -14.79 0.85 12.40
N PHE A 67 -15.25 0.69 11.16
CA PHE A 67 -16.40 -0.13 10.79
C PHE A 67 -15.95 -1.48 10.20
N PRO A 68 -16.75 -2.54 10.37
CA PRO A 68 -16.40 -3.88 9.93
C PRO A 68 -16.40 -4.04 8.40
N GLU A 69 -15.90 -5.19 7.96
CA GLU A 69 -16.13 -5.71 6.61
C GLU A 69 -17.64 -5.81 6.35
N ALA A 70 -18.06 -5.55 5.11
CA ALA A 70 -19.43 -5.60 4.66
C ALA A 70 -20.39 -4.71 5.48
N CYS A 71 -19.93 -3.54 5.92
CA CYS A 71 -20.76 -2.54 6.62
C CYS A 71 -21.84 -1.92 5.72
N ASP A 72 -21.73 -2.09 4.40
CA ASP A 72 -22.72 -1.70 3.40
C ASP A 72 -23.89 -2.70 3.33
N TYR A 73 -23.61 -3.99 3.12
CA TYR A 73 -24.62 -5.06 3.13
C TYR A 73 -24.03 -6.47 3.20
N LEU A 74 -24.86 -7.44 3.58
CA LEU A 74 -24.58 -8.88 3.50
C LEU A 74 -25.79 -9.64 2.95
N CYS A 75 -25.69 -10.13 1.71
CA CYS A 75 -26.75 -10.86 1.03
C CYS A 75 -26.74 -12.36 1.34
N ALA A 76 -27.92 -13.00 1.23
CA ALA A 76 -28.06 -14.45 1.35
C ALA A 76 -27.64 -15.21 0.08
N ASN A 77 -27.68 -14.56 -1.08
CA ASN A 77 -27.35 -15.17 -2.37
C ASN A 77 -26.24 -14.39 -3.11
N LYS A 78 -25.52 -15.11 -3.97
CA LYS A 78 -24.33 -14.61 -4.68
C LYS A 78 -24.64 -13.55 -5.71
N LYS A 79 -25.79 -13.66 -6.40
CA LYS A 79 -26.19 -12.73 -7.44
C LYS A 79 -26.40 -11.34 -6.86
N ASP A 80 -27.19 -11.24 -5.81
CA ASP A 80 -27.47 -9.96 -5.15
C ASP A 80 -26.24 -9.41 -4.45
N ALA A 81 -25.34 -10.28 -3.97
CA ALA A 81 -24.06 -9.85 -3.40
C ALA A 81 -23.22 -9.02 -4.38
N VAL A 82 -23.32 -9.28 -5.69
CA VAL A 82 -22.61 -8.53 -6.73
C VAL A 82 -23.48 -7.42 -7.32
N CYS A 83 -24.78 -7.67 -7.54
CA CYS A 83 -25.67 -6.68 -8.15
C CYS A 83 -25.85 -5.41 -7.32
N LEU A 84 -25.74 -5.50 -5.99
CA LEU A 84 -25.87 -4.36 -5.08
C LEU A 84 -24.57 -3.57 -4.88
N ALA A 85 -23.45 -4.03 -5.47
CA ALA A 85 -22.16 -3.38 -5.37
C ALA A 85 -22.20 -2.02 -6.04
N GLU A 86 -21.50 -1.05 -5.46
CA GLU A 86 -21.45 0.32 -5.96
C GLU A 86 -20.02 0.73 -6.32
N PRO A 87 -19.83 1.62 -7.29
CA PRO A 87 -18.51 2.20 -7.50
C PRO A 87 -18.10 3.03 -6.28
N ILE A 88 -16.80 3.04 -5.95
CA ILE A 88 -16.29 3.86 -4.82
C ILE A 88 -16.54 5.35 -5.07
N ILE A 89 -16.36 5.81 -6.31
CA ILE A 89 -16.70 7.17 -6.72
C ILE A 89 -18.10 7.21 -7.34
N GLY A 90 -18.93 8.12 -6.85
CA GLY A 90 -20.31 8.29 -7.32
C GLY A 90 -21.31 7.28 -6.75
N GLY A 91 -20.87 6.27 -5.98
CA GLY A 91 -21.75 5.37 -5.23
C GLY A 91 -22.47 6.09 -4.10
N ALA A 92 -23.77 5.82 -3.94
CA ALA A 92 -24.62 6.44 -2.94
C ALA A 92 -24.15 6.13 -1.50
N THR A 93 -23.71 4.89 -1.26
CA THR A 93 -23.26 4.41 0.05
C THR A 93 -22.02 5.18 0.52
N ILE A 94 -21.00 5.29 -0.33
CA ILE A 94 -19.79 6.05 -0.03
C ILE A 94 -20.11 7.54 0.10
N ALA A 95 -20.99 8.11 -0.74
CA ALA A 95 -21.41 9.51 -0.62
C ALA A 95 -22.01 9.83 0.77
N CYS A 96 -22.87 8.94 1.29
CA CYS A 96 -23.41 9.07 2.64
C CYS A 96 -22.32 8.99 3.72
N TYR A 97 -21.37 8.06 3.60
CA TYR A 97 -20.25 7.97 4.56
C TYR A 97 -19.35 9.22 4.54
N LYS A 98 -19.05 9.77 3.35
CA LYS A 98 -18.33 11.05 3.20
C LYS A 98 -19.05 12.19 3.91
N GLN A 99 -20.37 12.29 3.73
CA GLN A 99 -21.19 13.31 4.39
C GLN A 99 -21.18 13.13 5.92
N LEU A 100 -21.33 11.91 6.42
CA LEU A 100 -21.32 11.62 7.85
C LEU A 100 -19.96 11.97 8.49
N ALA A 101 -18.85 11.63 7.83
CA ALA A 101 -17.50 11.99 8.29
C ALA A 101 -17.34 13.52 8.44
N ALA A 102 -17.73 14.26 7.41
CA ALA A 102 -17.66 15.73 7.39
C ALA A 102 -18.60 16.37 8.43
N GLN A 103 -19.84 15.88 8.53
CA GLN A 103 -20.85 16.40 9.45
C GLN A 103 -20.44 16.24 10.91
N HIS A 104 -19.83 15.11 11.25
CA HIS A 104 -19.42 14.80 12.63
C HIS A 104 -17.96 15.13 12.91
N ASN A 105 -17.20 15.64 11.93
CA ASN A 105 -15.79 15.99 12.03
C ASN A 105 -14.92 14.83 12.55
N VAL A 106 -15.12 13.64 11.99
CA VAL A 106 -14.41 12.40 12.37
C VAL A 106 -13.84 11.70 11.15
N TRP A 107 -12.75 10.96 11.33
CA TRP A 107 -12.23 10.05 10.32
C TRP A 107 -12.98 8.72 10.36
N LEU A 108 -13.16 8.08 9.21
CA LEU A 108 -13.85 6.80 9.09
C LEU A 108 -12.96 5.76 8.40
N SER A 109 -12.92 4.56 8.96
CA SER A 109 -12.39 3.35 8.34
C SER A 109 -13.56 2.44 7.97
N MET A 110 -13.96 2.45 6.69
CA MET A 110 -15.04 1.60 6.16
C MET A 110 -14.45 0.26 5.71
N GLY A 111 -14.55 -0.74 6.58
CA GLY A 111 -13.67 -1.89 6.61
C GLY A 111 -13.76 -2.93 5.49
N GLY A 112 -14.53 -2.69 4.44
CA GLY A 112 -14.68 -3.63 3.33
C GLY A 112 -16.04 -3.48 2.67
N VAL A 113 -16.22 -2.45 1.86
CA VAL A 113 -17.44 -2.28 1.06
C VAL A 113 -17.34 -3.09 -0.23
N HIS A 114 -18.47 -3.47 -0.80
CA HIS A 114 -18.56 -4.14 -2.09
C HIS A 114 -18.39 -3.11 -3.21
N GLU A 115 -17.18 -3.03 -3.73
CA GLU A 115 -16.83 -2.17 -4.86
C GLU A 115 -17.20 -2.86 -6.17
N LYS A 116 -17.99 -2.18 -6.99
CA LYS A 116 -18.37 -2.66 -8.32
C LYS A 116 -17.19 -2.62 -9.29
N ASP A 117 -16.92 -3.73 -9.97
CA ASP A 117 -16.03 -3.76 -11.14
C ASP A 117 -16.85 -3.48 -12.41
N PRO A 118 -16.62 -2.37 -13.14
CA PRO A 118 -17.30 -2.12 -14.40
C PRO A 118 -16.84 -3.07 -15.53
N SER A 119 -15.67 -3.70 -15.40
CA SER A 119 -15.11 -4.62 -16.41
C SER A 119 -15.60 -6.06 -16.25
N ASP A 120 -16.00 -6.47 -15.05
CA ASP A 120 -16.59 -7.78 -14.77
C ASP A 120 -17.83 -7.65 -13.86
N PRO A 121 -19.05 -7.64 -14.44
CA PRO A 121 -20.28 -7.52 -13.66
C PRO A 121 -20.63 -8.78 -12.86
N SER A 122 -19.85 -9.87 -12.98
CA SER A 122 -20.06 -11.11 -12.23
C SER A 122 -19.36 -11.13 -10.87
N LYS A 123 -18.46 -10.16 -10.62
CA LYS A 123 -17.70 -10.05 -9.38
C LYS A 123 -17.59 -8.60 -8.89
N ALA A 124 -17.27 -8.46 -7.61
CA ALA A 124 -16.96 -7.19 -6.96
C ALA A 124 -15.56 -7.23 -6.35
N TYR A 125 -15.03 -6.09 -5.90
CA TYR A 125 -13.91 -6.09 -4.96
C TYR A 125 -14.43 -5.90 -3.54
N ASN A 126 -13.69 -6.42 -2.57
CA ASN A 126 -13.88 -6.11 -1.16
C ASN A 126 -12.88 -5.01 -0.78
N THR A 127 -13.38 -3.79 -0.60
CA THR A 127 -12.55 -2.57 -0.57
C THR A 127 -12.67 -1.85 0.76
N HIS A 128 -11.57 -1.79 1.49
CA HIS A 128 -11.41 -0.99 2.70
C HIS A 128 -11.14 0.45 2.31
N VAL A 129 -11.99 1.39 2.74
CA VAL A 129 -11.90 2.82 2.41
C VAL A 129 -11.60 3.64 3.67
N ILE A 130 -10.60 4.52 3.59
CA ILE A 130 -10.35 5.54 4.63
C ILE A 130 -10.87 6.89 4.14
N ILE A 131 -11.70 7.51 4.96
CA ILE A 131 -12.32 8.81 4.72
C ILE A 131 -11.88 9.78 5.82
N ASP A 132 -11.41 10.97 5.45
CA ASP A 132 -11.01 12.00 6.42
C ASP A 132 -12.21 12.78 6.98
N ASN A 133 -11.94 13.65 7.96
CA ASN A 133 -12.95 14.51 8.58
C ASN A 133 -13.49 15.64 7.69
N LYS A 134 -12.98 15.79 6.46
CA LYS A 134 -13.57 16.67 5.44
C LYS A 134 -14.48 15.88 4.49
N GLY A 135 -14.55 14.57 4.68
CA GLY A 135 -15.28 13.66 3.81
C GLY A 135 -14.50 13.24 2.59
N GLU A 136 -13.18 13.44 2.50
CA GLU A 136 -12.38 13.02 1.35
C GLU A 136 -11.86 11.59 1.52
N ILE A 137 -11.83 10.82 0.42
CA ILE A 137 -11.23 9.49 0.41
C ILE A 137 -9.71 9.68 0.34
N VAL A 138 -8.99 9.18 1.34
CA VAL A 138 -7.53 9.36 1.43
C VAL A 138 -6.74 8.10 1.06
N GLN A 139 -7.34 6.92 1.22
CA GLN A 139 -6.76 5.66 0.76
C GLN A 139 -7.85 4.60 0.57
N THR A 140 -7.57 3.63 -0.29
CA THR A 140 -8.39 2.43 -0.45
C THR A 140 -7.51 1.19 -0.47
N TYR A 141 -8.00 0.05 -0.01
CA TYR A 141 -7.29 -1.23 -0.09
C TYR A 141 -8.27 -2.30 -0.54
N ARG A 142 -7.94 -3.01 -1.63
CA ARG A 142 -8.72 -4.16 -2.09
C ARG A 142 -8.15 -5.42 -1.44
N LYS A 143 -9.00 -6.23 -0.81
CA LYS A 143 -8.62 -7.46 -0.08
C LYS A 143 -7.75 -8.36 -0.94
N LEU A 144 -6.55 -8.69 -0.45
CA LEU A 144 -5.59 -9.52 -1.18
C LEU A 144 -5.94 -11.01 -1.07
N HIS A 145 -6.34 -11.47 0.11
CA HIS A 145 -6.57 -12.89 0.36
C HIS A 145 -8.08 -13.18 0.46
N LEU A 146 -8.62 -13.88 -0.54
CA LEU A 146 -10.02 -14.32 -0.54
C LEU A 146 -10.17 -15.64 0.25
N PHE A 147 -11.28 -15.76 0.97
CA PHE A 147 -11.60 -16.97 1.72
C PHE A 147 -12.24 -18.04 0.83
N ASP A 148 -11.40 -18.97 0.39
CA ASP A 148 -11.84 -20.15 -0.37
C ASP A 148 -11.58 -21.42 0.45
N VAL A 149 -12.67 -22.05 0.90
CA VAL A 149 -12.66 -23.35 1.59
C VAL A 149 -13.66 -24.29 0.94
N GLU A 150 -13.17 -25.47 0.58
CA GLU A 150 -13.96 -26.57 0.04
C GLU A 150 -13.60 -27.83 0.83
N ILE A 151 -14.58 -28.37 1.56
CA ILE A 151 -14.46 -29.60 2.35
C ILE A 151 -15.55 -30.56 1.86
N PRO A 152 -15.24 -31.38 0.84
CA PRO A 152 -16.20 -32.31 0.24
C PRO A 152 -16.86 -33.23 1.26
N GLU A 153 -16.11 -33.70 2.26
CA GLU A 153 -16.60 -34.64 3.28
C GLU A 153 -17.67 -34.04 4.20
N LYS A 154 -17.75 -32.70 4.27
CA LYS A 154 -18.74 -31.96 5.05
C LYS A 154 -19.78 -31.25 4.19
N ASN A 155 -19.77 -31.49 2.87
CA ASN A 155 -20.56 -30.73 1.88
C ASN A 155 -20.46 -29.21 2.07
N LEU A 156 -19.28 -28.73 2.49
CA LEU A 156 -19.04 -27.31 2.76
C LEU A 156 -18.21 -26.70 1.63
N ARG A 157 -18.82 -25.82 0.83
CA ARG A 157 -18.13 -25.04 -0.21
C ARG A 157 -18.41 -23.56 0.00
N LEU A 158 -17.43 -22.85 0.55
CA LEU A 158 -17.44 -21.39 0.76
C LEU A 158 -16.28 -20.81 -0.04
N LYS A 159 -16.59 -20.30 -1.24
CA LYS A 159 -15.61 -19.64 -2.13
C LYS A 159 -15.98 -18.19 -2.31
N GLU A 160 -15.26 -17.30 -1.62
CA GLU A 160 -15.39 -15.85 -1.80
C GLU A 160 -15.00 -15.45 -3.24
N SER A 161 -14.05 -16.17 -3.85
CA SER A 161 -13.63 -15.96 -5.24
C SER A 161 -14.71 -16.19 -6.29
N ASP A 162 -15.82 -16.85 -5.94
CA ASP A 162 -16.98 -17.00 -6.84
C ASP A 162 -17.66 -15.64 -7.13
N ILE A 163 -17.55 -14.66 -6.22
CA ILE A 163 -18.23 -13.36 -6.31
C ILE A 163 -17.29 -12.16 -6.12
N ALA A 164 -16.02 -12.38 -5.78
CA ALA A 164 -15.07 -11.32 -5.53
C ALA A 164 -13.75 -11.51 -6.29
N HIS A 165 -13.15 -10.39 -6.69
CA HIS A 165 -11.76 -10.32 -7.16
C HIS A 165 -10.82 -10.02 -5.99
N ALA A 166 -9.61 -10.59 -6.05
CA ALA A 166 -8.52 -10.21 -5.16
C ALA A 166 -7.93 -8.85 -5.59
N GLY A 167 -7.43 -8.09 -4.63
CA GLY A 167 -6.59 -6.93 -4.90
C GLY A 167 -5.20 -7.32 -5.43
N GLY A 168 -4.52 -6.36 -6.07
CA GLY A 168 -3.19 -6.59 -6.66
C GLY A 168 -2.01 -5.94 -5.93
N HIS A 169 -2.26 -5.15 -4.87
CA HIS A 169 -1.20 -4.34 -4.23
C HIS A 169 -1.37 -4.24 -2.72
N ILE A 170 -0.24 -4.31 -2.00
CA ILE A 170 -0.15 -3.76 -0.64
C ILE A 170 -0.20 -2.23 -0.77
N VAL A 171 -0.90 -1.56 0.14
CA VAL A 171 -0.93 -0.10 0.19
C VAL A 171 -0.07 0.42 1.33
N THR A 172 0.58 1.56 1.14
CA THR A 172 1.35 2.17 2.24
C THR A 172 0.44 2.58 3.39
N PRO A 173 0.88 2.44 4.65
CA PRO A 173 0.13 2.94 5.80
C PRO A 173 -0.22 4.42 5.66
N VAL A 174 -1.45 4.77 6.02
CA VAL A 174 -2.02 6.11 5.87
C VAL A 174 -1.73 6.92 7.13
N GLU A 175 -1.24 8.14 6.97
CA GLU A 175 -1.12 9.09 8.08
C GLU A 175 -2.53 9.58 8.46
N THR A 176 -2.90 9.42 9.73
CA THR A 176 -4.20 9.83 10.28
C THR A 176 -4.01 10.57 11.60
N PRO A 177 -5.03 11.24 12.15
CA PRO A 177 -4.94 11.89 13.46
C PRO A 177 -4.61 10.95 14.61
N VAL A 178 -4.77 9.64 14.40
CA VAL A 178 -4.59 8.59 15.41
C VAL A 178 -3.31 7.76 15.17
N GLY A 179 -2.47 8.16 14.21
CA GLY A 179 -1.22 7.49 13.84
C GLY A 179 -1.26 6.86 12.44
N ARG A 180 -0.20 6.12 12.08
CA ARG A 180 -0.11 5.44 10.77
C ARG A 180 -0.92 4.16 10.72
N VAL A 181 -1.99 4.15 9.92
CA VAL A 181 -2.93 3.03 9.79
C VAL A 181 -2.59 2.17 8.57
N GLY A 182 -2.17 0.92 8.81
CA GLY A 182 -2.00 -0.12 7.79
C GLY A 182 -3.31 -0.87 7.54
N LEU A 183 -3.68 -1.01 6.26
CA LEU A 183 -4.98 -1.55 5.83
C LEU A 183 -4.89 -3.04 5.50
N SER A 184 -5.88 -3.80 5.94
CA SER A 184 -6.07 -5.23 5.69
C SER A 184 -7.53 -5.59 5.99
N ILE A 185 -8.03 -6.71 5.46
CA ILE A 185 -9.42 -7.13 5.66
C ILE A 185 -9.46 -8.62 6.02
N CYS A 186 -10.11 -8.92 7.15
CA CYS A 186 -10.56 -10.26 7.51
C CYS A 186 -9.54 -11.38 7.32
N TYR A 187 -9.63 -12.13 6.22
CA TYR A 187 -8.80 -13.30 5.96
C TYR A 187 -7.31 -12.98 5.82
N ASP A 188 -6.98 -11.72 5.48
CA ASP A 188 -5.62 -11.17 5.54
C ASP A 188 -4.94 -11.39 6.89
N LEU A 189 -5.72 -11.46 7.98
CA LEU A 189 -5.26 -11.77 9.33
C LEU A 189 -4.45 -13.07 9.39
N ARG A 190 -4.72 -14.05 8.52
CA ARG A 190 -4.03 -15.34 8.53
C ARG A 190 -2.61 -15.28 7.99
N PHE A 191 -2.24 -14.21 7.28
CA PHE A 191 -0.98 -14.08 6.57
C PHE A 191 -0.06 -13.08 7.31
N PRO A 192 0.84 -13.57 8.20
CA PRO A 192 1.73 -12.70 8.98
C PRO A 192 2.64 -11.81 8.12
N GLU A 193 2.92 -12.22 6.88
CA GLU A 193 3.75 -11.51 5.90
C GLU A 193 3.19 -10.11 5.63
N LEU A 194 1.90 -9.99 5.32
CA LEU A 194 1.26 -8.70 5.04
C LEU A 194 1.41 -7.74 6.22
N SER A 195 1.23 -8.27 7.43
CA SER A 195 1.28 -7.50 8.67
C SER A 195 2.70 -7.02 8.98
N THR A 196 3.68 -7.93 8.80
CA THR A 196 5.10 -7.59 8.90
C THR A 196 5.51 -6.56 7.85
N ALA A 197 5.04 -6.69 6.61
CA ALA A 197 5.33 -5.73 5.54
C ALA A 197 4.80 -4.32 5.89
N LEU A 198 3.55 -4.22 6.35
CA LEU A 198 2.96 -2.95 6.79
C LEU A 198 3.75 -2.31 7.94
N SER A 199 4.25 -3.10 8.88
CA SER A 199 5.08 -2.58 9.99
C SER A 199 6.50 -2.21 9.59
N ILE A 200 7.10 -2.89 8.61
CA ILE A 200 8.34 -2.42 7.96
C ILE A 200 8.11 -1.04 7.32
N LEU A 201 6.95 -0.85 6.69
CA LEU A 201 6.45 0.42 6.15
C LEU A 201 5.95 1.41 7.23
N LYS A 202 6.30 1.15 8.51
CA LYS A 202 6.06 2.04 9.65
C LYS A 202 4.61 2.16 10.10
N ALA A 203 3.76 1.17 9.82
CA ALA A 203 2.46 1.09 10.48
C ALA A 203 2.60 1.16 12.01
N GLU A 204 1.64 1.84 12.62
CA GLU A 204 1.47 1.99 14.07
C GLU A 204 0.18 1.30 14.53
N ILE A 205 -0.80 1.27 13.63
CA ILE A 205 -2.06 0.56 13.75
C ILE A 205 -2.17 -0.41 12.57
N LEU A 206 -2.55 -1.65 12.84
CA LEU A 206 -2.98 -2.63 11.84
C LEU A 206 -4.48 -2.86 11.97
N THR A 207 -5.20 -2.89 10.86
CA THR A 207 -6.65 -3.10 10.88
C THR A 207 -7.03 -4.45 10.31
N TYR A 208 -8.01 -5.12 10.92
CA TYR A 208 -8.63 -6.33 10.34
C TYR A 208 -10.16 -6.27 10.47
N PRO A 209 -10.84 -5.28 9.87
CA PRO A 209 -12.28 -5.30 9.73
C PRO A 209 -12.77 -6.62 9.14
N SER A 210 -13.81 -7.22 9.74
CA SER A 210 -14.11 -8.63 9.48
C SER A 210 -15.58 -9.03 9.62
N ALA A 211 -15.98 -10.00 8.81
CA ALA A 211 -17.18 -10.82 8.99
C ALA A 211 -16.82 -12.29 9.30
N PHE A 212 -16.05 -12.49 10.37
CA PHE A 212 -15.48 -13.79 10.76
C PHE A 212 -16.57 -14.81 11.11
N THR A 213 -16.43 -16.05 10.65
CA THR A 213 -17.42 -17.12 10.94
C THR A 213 -17.31 -17.62 12.38
N GLN A 214 -18.42 -18.00 13.01
CA GLN A 214 -18.42 -18.35 14.43
C GLN A 214 -17.45 -19.47 14.85
N PRO A 215 -17.38 -20.63 14.14
CA PRO A 215 -16.50 -21.72 14.58
C PRO A 215 -15.02 -21.31 14.54
N THR A 216 -14.62 -20.58 13.49
CA THR A 216 -13.24 -20.12 13.34
C THR A 216 -12.93 -18.91 14.21
N GLY A 217 -13.92 -18.05 14.47
CA GLY A 217 -13.80 -16.91 15.37
C GLY A 217 -13.51 -17.36 16.80
N LYS A 218 -14.31 -18.31 17.31
CA LYS A 218 -14.13 -18.89 18.65
C LYS A 218 -12.74 -19.49 18.85
N ALA A 219 -12.17 -20.08 17.81
CA ALA A 219 -10.86 -20.73 17.89
C ALA A 219 -9.68 -19.77 17.66
N HIS A 220 -9.83 -18.78 16.77
CA HIS A 220 -8.67 -18.08 16.21
C HIS A 220 -8.67 -16.56 16.37
N TRP A 221 -9.84 -15.93 16.55
CA TRP A 221 -9.98 -14.46 16.42
C TRP A 221 -9.04 -13.69 17.35
N HIS A 222 -9.21 -13.83 18.67
CA HIS A 222 -8.35 -13.17 19.66
C HIS A 222 -6.89 -13.59 19.56
N ILE A 223 -6.62 -14.86 19.28
CA ILE A 223 -5.25 -15.39 19.20
C ILE A 223 -4.49 -14.71 18.06
N LEU A 224 -5.07 -14.70 16.86
CA LEU A 224 -4.42 -14.13 15.69
C LEU A 224 -4.27 -12.62 15.83
N LEU A 225 -5.31 -11.90 16.26
CA LEU A 225 -5.23 -10.45 16.42
C LEU A 225 -4.15 -10.04 17.43
N ARG A 226 -4.06 -10.75 18.57
CA ARG A 226 -3.01 -10.51 19.55
C ARG A 226 -1.63 -10.86 19.02
N ALA A 227 -1.51 -11.97 18.27
CA ALA A 227 -0.24 -12.32 17.63
C ALA A 227 0.24 -11.21 16.68
N ARG A 228 -0.66 -10.67 15.83
CA ARG A 228 -0.34 -9.54 14.95
C ARG A 228 0.10 -8.30 15.71
N ALA A 229 -0.54 -7.99 16.83
CA ALA A 229 -0.16 -6.84 17.66
C ALA A 229 1.25 -7.03 18.25
N ILE A 230 1.53 -8.21 18.81
CA ILE A 230 2.79 -8.54 19.50
C ILE A 230 3.97 -8.59 18.52
N GLU A 231 3.86 -9.38 17.45
CA GLU A 231 4.99 -9.64 16.54
C GLU A 231 5.39 -8.39 15.74
N ASN A 232 4.44 -7.48 15.54
CA ASN A 232 4.61 -6.26 14.77
C ASN A 232 4.73 -4.99 15.63
N GLN A 233 4.51 -5.10 16.94
CA GLN A 233 4.54 -3.98 17.89
C GLN A 233 3.69 -2.80 17.40
N CYS A 234 2.44 -3.11 17.05
CA CYS A 234 1.43 -2.19 16.56
C CYS A 234 0.15 -2.35 17.38
N TYR A 235 -0.65 -1.31 17.47
CA TYR A 235 -2.04 -1.47 17.86
C TYR A 235 -2.76 -2.30 16.79
N VAL A 236 -3.71 -3.12 17.19
CA VAL A 236 -4.61 -3.83 16.27
C VAL A 236 -6.03 -3.41 16.54
N ILE A 237 -6.71 -2.89 15.51
CA ILE A 237 -8.10 -2.46 15.57
C ILE A 237 -8.92 -3.29 14.58
N ALA A 238 -9.79 -4.14 15.10
CA ALA A 238 -10.54 -5.09 14.30
C ALA A 238 -12.04 -4.95 14.56
N ALA A 239 -12.68 -4.06 13.79
CA ALA A 239 -14.12 -3.93 13.76
C ALA A 239 -14.76 -5.22 13.21
N ALA A 240 -15.87 -5.66 13.80
CA ALA A 240 -16.44 -6.97 13.48
C ALA A 240 -17.94 -6.92 13.18
N GLN A 241 -18.36 -7.73 12.22
CA GLN A 241 -19.75 -8.16 12.12
C GLN A 241 -20.06 -9.15 13.25
N SER A 242 -21.28 -9.11 13.76
CA SER A 242 -21.78 -10.02 14.81
C SER A 242 -23.17 -10.55 14.47
N GLY A 243 -23.62 -11.57 15.19
CA GLY A 243 -24.99 -12.06 15.12
C GLY A 243 -25.35 -12.75 13.80
N THR A 244 -26.65 -12.88 13.56
CA THR A 244 -27.22 -13.59 12.41
C THR A 244 -27.63 -12.59 11.34
N HIS A 245 -26.98 -12.66 10.17
CA HIS A 245 -27.25 -11.77 9.03
C HIS A 245 -28.44 -12.25 8.20
N ASN A 246 -28.54 -13.57 8.05
CA ASN A 246 -29.60 -14.28 7.34
C ASN A 246 -29.57 -15.77 7.75
N GLU A 247 -30.45 -16.59 7.19
CA GLU A 247 -30.58 -18.02 7.50
C GLU A 247 -29.28 -18.83 7.35
N LYS A 248 -28.35 -18.37 6.50
CA LYS A 248 -27.14 -19.11 6.12
C LYS A 248 -25.85 -18.51 6.68
N ARG A 249 -25.88 -17.29 7.20
CA ARG A 249 -24.68 -16.54 7.60
C ARG A 249 -24.80 -15.96 9.00
N ARG A 250 -23.86 -16.36 9.86
CA ARG A 250 -23.67 -15.85 11.21
C ARG A 250 -22.21 -15.45 11.42
N SER A 251 -21.98 -14.29 12.03
CA SER A 251 -20.64 -13.80 12.35
C SER A 251 -20.33 -13.93 13.84
N TYR A 252 -19.05 -13.94 14.16
CA TYR A 252 -18.54 -14.16 15.52
C TYR A 252 -18.72 -12.96 16.44
N GLY A 253 -18.66 -11.73 15.92
CA GLY A 253 -18.60 -10.53 16.74
C GLY A 253 -17.21 -10.33 17.33
N HIS A 254 -17.16 -9.90 18.59
CA HIS A 254 -15.93 -9.57 19.30
C HIS A 254 -15.08 -8.52 18.58
N ALA A 255 -15.68 -7.41 18.13
CA ALA A 255 -14.90 -6.27 17.65
C ALA A 255 -13.88 -5.87 18.72
N LEU A 256 -12.59 -5.82 18.35
CA LEU A 256 -11.48 -5.94 19.28
C LEU A 256 -10.45 -4.83 19.06
N CYS A 257 -9.94 -4.27 20.15
CA CYS A 257 -8.75 -3.43 20.17
C CYS A 257 -7.66 -4.07 21.01
N VAL A 258 -6.45 -4.18 20.46
CA VAL A 258 -5.29 -4.77 21.14
C VAL A 258 -4.13 -3.78 21.11
N ASP A 259 -3.43 -3.64 22.24
CA ASP A 259 -2.23 -2.80 22.34
C ASP A 259 -0.99 -3.48 21.74
N PRO A 260 0.12 -2.74 21.51
CA PRO A 260 1.35 -3.30 20.95
C PRO A 260 2.03 -4.40 21.79
N TRP A 261 1.57 -4.61 23.03
CA TRP A 261 2.04 -5.67 23.93
C TRP A 261 1.14 -6.91 23.89
N GLY A 262 0.04 -6.87 23.13
CA GLY A 262 -0.94 -7.95 23.04
C GLY A 262 -2.01 -7.91 24.14
N THR A 263 -2.13 -6.81 24.87
CA THR A 263 -3.20 -6.59 25.85
C THR A 263 -4.48 -6.21 25.13
N VAL A 264 -5.59 -6.89 25.41
CA VAL A 264 -6.91 -6.50 24.89
C VAL A 264 -7.38 -5.27 25.65
N LEU A 265 -7.56 -4.16 24.93
CA LEU A 265 -8.03 -2.88 25.48
C LEU A 265 -9.54 -2.76 25.46
N ALA A 266 -10.19 -3.34 24.45
CA ALA A 266 -11.63 -3.42 24.33
C ALA A 266 -12.05 -4.68 23.57
N ASP A 267 -13.18 -5.24 24.00
CA ASP A 267 -13.91 -6.34 23.34
C ASP A 267 -15.40 -5.99 23.37
N CYS A 268 -16.05 -5.97 22.20
CA CYS A 268 -17.50 -5.74 22.07
C CYS A 268 -18.35 -6.96 22.41
N GLU A 269 -17.72 -8.13 22.63
CA GLU A 269 -18.37 -9.40 22.88
C GLU A 269 -19.42 -9.72 21.79
N GLU A 270 -20.56 -10.31 22.16
CA GLU A 270 -21.63 -10.65 21.21
C GLU A 270 -22.63 -9.49 20.97
N VAL A 271 -22.54 -8.38 21.72
CA VAL A 271 -23.52 -7.27 21.69
C VAL A 271 -23.49 -6.54 20.35
N SER A 272 -24.63 -6.38 19.67
CA SER A 272 -24.69 -5.73 18.35
C SER A 272 -26.05 -5.03 18.12
N PRO A 273 -26.08 -3.82 17.52
CA PRO A 273 -24.93 -2.97 17.20
C PRO A 273 -24.34 -2.29 18.45
N CYS A 274 -23.04 -2.07 18.48
CA CYS A 274 -22.39 -1.30 19.54
C CYS A 274 -21.02 -0.74 19.09
N TYR A 275 -20.40 0.07 19.95
CA TYR A 275 -19.00 0.46 19.80
C TYR A 275 -18.31 0.47 21.17
N LYS A 276 -16.98 0.41 21.16
CA LYS A 276 -16.13 0.65 22.34
C LYS A 276 -15.10 1.73 22.03
N ILE A 277 -14.91 2.64 22.96
CA ILE A 277 -13.90 3.69 22.87
C ILE A 277 -12.61 3.21 23.51
N VAL A 278 -11.50 3.50 22.85
CA VAL A 278 -10.16 3.18 23.31
C VAL A 278 -9.27 4.40 23.15
N GLU A 279 -8.44 4.65 24.15
CA GLU A 279 -7.32 5.58 24.05
C GLU A 279 -6.07 4.83 23.59
N ILE A 280 -5.47 5.31 22.49
CA ILE A 280 -4.20 4.80 21.97
C ILE A 280 -3.11 5.84 22.18
N SER A 281 -1.87 5.37 22.33
CA SER A 281 -0.75 6.21 22.75
C SER A 281 0.51 5.92 21.93
N GLN A 282 1.06 6.97 21.32
CA GLN A 282 2.35 6.92 20.65
C GLN A 282 3.50 6.61 21.63
N GLN A 283 3.38 7.04 22.88
CA GLN A 283 4.33 6.75 23.93
C GLN A 283 4.39 5.24 24.23
N LYS A 284 3.25 4.55 24.30
CA LYS A 284 3.19 3.08 24.48
C LYS A 284 3.89 2.33 23.33
N LEU A 285 3.66 2.75 22.08
CA LEU A 285 4.35 2.19 20.92
C LEU A 285 5.87 2.35 21.04
N LYS A 286 6.33 3.57 21.39
CA LYS A 286 7.75 3.87 21.56
C LYS A 286 8.37 3.04 22.67
N GLU A 287 7.71 2.92 23.81
CA GLU A 287 8.17 2.12 24.95
C GLU A 287 8.33 0.64 24.58
N VAL A 288 7.31 0.03 23.97
CA VAL A 288 7.35 -1.38 23.57
C VAL A 288 8.48 -1.63 22.56
N ARG A 289 8.61 -0.78 21.54
CA ARG A 289 9.65 -0.90 20.50
C ARG A 289 11.06 -0.64 21.04
N THR A 290 11.20 0.19 22.07
CA THR A 290 12.49 0.47 22.73
C THR A 290 12.91 -0.69 23.63
N ASN A 291 11.99 -1.18 24.46
CA ASN A 291 12.28 -2.23 25.45
C ASN A 291 12.38 -3.62 24.82
N MET A 292 11.77 -3.85 23.67
CA MET A 292 11.80 -5.12 22.94
C MET A 292 12.05 -4.87 21.44
N PRO A 293 13.28 -4.57 20.99
CA PRO A 293 13.53 -4.09 19.63
C PRO A 293 13.55 -5.21 18.57
N VAL A 294 12.49 -6.01 18.47
CA VAL A 294 12.42 -7.23 17.63
C VAL A 294 12.75 -6.98 16.15
N PHE A 295 12.37 -5.81 15.60
CA PHE A 295 12.67 -5.47 14.21
C PHE A 295 14.17 -5.24 13.95
N ARG A 296 14.96 -4.91 14.98
CA ARG A 296 16.43 -4.82 14.88
C ARG A 296 17.10 -6.20 14.95
N HIS A 297 16.42 -7.19 15.51
CA HIS A 297 16.94 -8.55 15.68
C HIS A 297 16.62 -9.48 14.51
N ARG A 298 15.82 -9.03 13.54
CA ARG A 298 15.52 -9.81 12.32
C ARG A 298 16.81 -10.07 11.54
N ARG A 299 17.05 -11.35 11.21
CA ARG A 299 18.27 -11.83 10.51
C ARG A 299 18.12 -11.64 8.99
N ARG A 300 18.21 -10.39 8.52
CA ARG A 300 17.98 -10.01 7.10
C ARG A 300 18.91 -10.72 6.12
N GLU A 301 20.08 -11.11 6.60
CA GLU A 301 21.07 -11.88 5.85
C GLU A 301 20.74 -13.37 5.73
N VAL A 302 19.80 -13.89 6.55
CA VAL A 302 19.31 -15.28 6.49
C VAL A 302 17.96 -15.35 5.78
N TYR A 303 17.09 -14.38 6.03
CA TYR A 303 15.78 -14.28 5.40
C TYR A 303 15.38 -12.81 5.23
N SER A 304 14.70 -12.49 4.14
CA SER A 304 14.09 -11.19 3.93
C SER A 304 12.63 -11.36 3.51
N LEU A 305 11.79 -10.42 3.92
CA LEU A 305 10.43 -10.31 3.44
C LEU A 305 10.40 -9.25 2.35
N TYR A 306 10.02 -9.67 1.13
CA TYR A 306 9.98 -8.80 -0.03
C TYR A 306 8.55 -8.52 -0.47
N THR A 307 8.25 -7.25 -0.76
CA THR A 307 6.95 -6.81 -1.27
C THR A 307 7.07 -6.49 -2.76
N LEU A 308 6.38 -7.26 -3.60
CA LEU A 308 6.46 -7.13 -5.06
C LEU A 308 5.68 -5.94 -5.63
N SER A 309 4.57 -5.58 -4.99
CA SER A 309 3.57 -4.64 -5.49
C SER A 309 3.11 -3.73 -4.36
N LEU A 310 3.69 -2.52 -4.30
CA LEU A 310 3.36 -1.50 -3.31
C LEU A 310 2.70 -0.30 -4.00
N ARG A 311 1.57 0.17 -3.47
CA ARG A 311 0.88 1.36 -3.97
C ARG A 311 0.85 2.45 -2.90
N LYS A 312 1.31 3.64 -3.26
CA LYS A 312 1.31 4.82 -2.37
C LYS A 312 0.04 5.66 -2.55
N GLU A 313 -0.36 5.84 -3.81
CA GLU A 313 -1.47 6.70 -4.19
C GLU A 313 -2.80 5.93 -4.28
N LEU A 314 -3.90 6.66 -4.36
CA LEU A 314 -5.22 6.09 -4.65
C LEU A 314 -5.25 5.44 -6.03
N LEU A 315 -6.17 4.48 -6.22
CA LEU A 315 -6.46 4.02 -7.57
C LEU A 315 -6.98 5.20 -8.41
N PRO A 316 -6.61 5.30 -9.70
CA PRO A 316 -7.13 6.35 -10.57
C PRO A 316 -8.67 6.42 -10.58
N ALA A 317 -9.34 5.26 -10.57
CA ALA A 317 -10.81 5.16 -10.48
C ALA A 317 -11.39 5.62 -9.13
N HIS A 318 -10.55 5.75 -8.09
CA HIS A 318 -10.92 6.21 -6.75
C HIS A 318 -10.55 7.67 -6.50
N ASN A 319 -10.07 8.38 -7.52
CA ASN A 319 -9.72 9.78 -7.40
C ASN A 319 -10.85 10.66 -7.94
N SER A 320 -11.51 11.42 -7.05
CA SER A 320 -12.64 12.29 -7.42
C SER A 320 -12.19 13.46 -8.31
N ASN A 321 -10.94 13.89 -8.14
CA ASN A 321 -10.28 14.82 -9.03
C ASN A 321 -9.23 13.99 -9.77
N PRO A 322 -9.42 13.64 -11.06
CA PRO A 322 -8.32 13.02 -11.81
C PRO A 322 -7.09 13.90 -11.58
N PRO A 323 -5.90 13.32 -11.31
CA PRO A 323 -4.71 14.14 -11.17
C PRO A 323 -4.71 15.08 -12.36
N ALA A 324 -4.70 16.40 -12.09
CA ALA A 324 -4.64 17.39 -13.15
C ALA A 324 -3.57 16.88 -14.09
N SER A 325 -3.94 16.54 -15.34
CA SER A 325 -3.01 16.04 -16.34
C SER A 325 -1.77 16.89 -16.18
N ALA A 326 -0.67 16.33 -15.67
CA ALA A 326 0.40 17.11 -15.05
C ALA A 326 0.72 18.28 -15.98
N SER A 327 0.16 19.44 -15.67
CA SER A 327 0.23 20.57 -16.59
C SER A 327 1.63 21.06 -16.35
N ALA A 328 2.47 20.73 -17.32
CA ALA A 328 3.88 21.03 -17.28
C ALA A 328 4.04 22.48 -16.77
N PRO A 329 4.89 22.71 -15.75
CA PRO A 329 5.19 24.06 -15.35
C PRO A 329 5.70 24.83 -16.57
N PRO A 330 5.51 26.16 -16.61
CA PRO A 330 5.81 26.95 -17.80
C PRO A 330 7.28 26.78 -18.22
N PRO A 331 7.59 26.93 -19.51
CA PRO A 331 8.84 26.47 -20.08
C PRO A 331 10.00 27.27 -19.51
N SER A 332 10.70 26.67 -18.56
CA SER A 332 12.13 26.88 -18.37
C SER A 332 12.83 25.69 -19.00
N SER A 333 13.97 25.93 -19.63
CA SER A 333 14.69 25.05 -20.55
C SER A 333 15.28 23.76 -19.91
N ASN A 334 14.48 22.98 -19.18
CA ASN A 334 14.86 21.76 -18.46
C ASN A 334 13.91 20.61 -18.79
N GLU A 335 14.22 19.85 -19.84
CA GLU A 335 13.51 18.61 -20.17
C GLU A 335 13.62 17.59 -19.01
N PRO A 336 12.52 16.92 -18.60
CA PRO A 336 12.56 15.88 -17.56
C PRO A 336 13.39 14.67 -18.02
N GLY A 337 14.23 14.15 -17.12
CA GLY A 337 15.15 13.06 -17.45
C GLY A 337 15.96 12.54 -16.25
N TYR A 338 16.63 11.41 -16.46
CA TYR A 338 17.38 10.68 -15.45
C TYR A 338 18.88 10.90 -15.63
N THR A 339 19.61 10.94 -14.51
CA THR A 339 21.07 11.05 -14.56
C THR A 339 21.68 9.67 -14.79
N PHE A 340 22.44 9.53 -15.88
CA PHE A 340 23.18 8.31 -16.22
C PHE A 340 24.69 8.62 -16.27
N GLY A 341 25.33 8.53 -15.10
CA GLY A 341 26.72 8.96 -14.93
C GLY A 341 26.87 10.45 -15.20
N HIS A 342 27.52 10.81 -16.31
CA HIS A 342 27.72 12.20 -16.74
C HIS A 342 26.74 12.66 -17.82
N VAL A 343 25.83 11.77 -18.27
CA VAL A 343 24.87 12.04 -19.34
C VAL A 343 23.46 12.12 -18.74
N LYS A 344 22.56 12.87 -19.38
CA LYS A 344 21.14 12.91 -19.04
C LYS A 344 20.35 12.07 -20.04
N VAL A 345 19.57 11.11 -19.56
CA VAL A 345 18.65 10.31 -20.36
C VAL A 345 17.27 10.96 -20.28
N PRO A 346 16.75 11.56 -21.34
CA PRO A 346 15.45 12.20 -21.24
C PRO A 346 14.34 11.16 -21.14
N GLU A 347 13.27 11.53 -20.45
CA GLU A 347 12.20 10.62 -20.04
C GLU A 347 11.53 9.93 -21.23
N THR A 348 11.42 10.60 -22.38
CA THR A 348 10.84 10.03 -23.60
C THR A 348 11.59 8.79 -24.12
N CYS A 349 12.88 8.62 -23.76
CA CYS A 349 13.70 7.45 -24.10
C CYS A 349 13.68 6.32 -23.05
N VAL A 350 12.96 6.50 -21.93
CA VAL A 350 12.82 5.48 -20.88
C VAL A 350 11.56 4.67 -21.12
N PHE A 351 11.67 3.36 -21.29
CA PHE A 351 10.51 2.50 -21.62
C PHE A 351 10.04 1.62 -20.47
N TYR A 352 10.83 1.49 -19.40
CA TYR A 352 10.45 0.76 -18.19
C TYR A 352 10.98 1.49 -16.96
N LYS A 353 10.19 1.49 -15.88
CA LYS A 353 10.57 2.08 -14.60
C LYS A 353 9.91 1.34 -13.44
N SER A 354 10.69 1.03 -12.42
CA SER A 354 10.24 0.65 -11.07
C SER A 354 10.53 1.79 -10.09
N ASP A 355 10.38 1.54 -8.79
CA ASP A 355 10.73 2.50 -7.75
C ASP A 355 12.25 2.76 -7.65
N LEU A 356 13.10 1.80 -8.03
CA LEU A 356 14.55 1.85 -7.83
C LEU A 356 15.37 1.65 -9.10
N THR A 357 14.76 1.23 -10.21
CA THR A 357 15.43 0.90 -11.47
C THR A 357 14.67 1.49 -12.66
N TYR A 358 15.40 1.79 -13.73
CA TYR A 358 14.81 2.23 -14.99
C TYR A 358 15.55 1.58 -16.16
N ALA A 359 14.84 1.41 -17.29
CA ALA A 359 15.42 0.90 -18.52
C ALA A 359 15.14 1.87 -19.68
N PHE A 360 16.15 2.04 -20.53
CA PHE A 360 16.15 3.05 -21.58
C PHE A 360 16.87 2.55 -22.82
N VAL A 361 16.50 3.14 -23.95
CA VAL A 361 17.08 2.79 -25.25
C VAL A 361 18.52 3.30 -25.37
N ASN A 362 19.38 2.55 -26.05
CA ASN A 362 20.81 2.88 -26.12
C ASN A 362 21.12 3.88 -27.25
N LEU A 363 22.03 4.83 -27.05
CA LEU A 363 22.46 5.73 -28.14
C LEU A 363 23.18 4.95 -29.27
N ARG A 364 23.90 3.88 -28.93
CA ARG A 364 24.72 3.10 -29.85
C ARG A 364 24.52 1.60 -29.68
N CYS A 365 23.65 1.02 -30.49
CA CYS A 365 23.35 -0.40 -30.38
C CYS A 365 24.47 -1.29 -30.93
N VAL A 366 24.89 -2.31 -30.15
CA VAL A 366 25.81 -3.36 -30.63
C VAL A 366 25.08 -4.24 -31.62
N ILE A 367 23.82 -4.56 -31.34
CA ILE A 367 22.85 -5.23 -32.21
C ILE A 367 21.48 -4.55 -32.07
N PRO A 368 20.56 -4.68 -33.04
CA PRO A 368 19.19 -4.19 -32.89
C PRO A 368 18.55 -4.70 -31.59
N GLY A 369 17.87 -3.82 -30.84
CA GLY A 369 17.30 -4.17 -29.53
C GLY A 369 18.28 -4.09 -28.35
N HIS A 370 19.52 -3.62 -28.56
CA HIS A 370 20.44 -3.35 -27.46
C HIS A 370 19.91 -2.19 -26.59
N VAL A 371 19.46 -2.51 -25.38
CA VAL A 371 18.96 -1.56 -24.37
C VAL A 371 19.74 -1.67 -23.06
N LEU A 372 19.56 -0.68 -22.18
CA LEU A 372 20.26 -0.59 -20.90
C LEU A 372 19.27 -0.59 -19.74
N VAL A 373 19.64 -1.25 -18.64
CA VAL A 373 18.95 -1.21 -17.35
C VAL A 373 19.90 -0.64 -16.30
N ALA A 374 19.47 0.35 -15.51
CA ALA A 374 20.29 1.02 -14.50
C ALA A 374 19.48 1.35 -13.23
N PRO A 375 20.11 1.37 -12.04
CA PRO A 375 19.44 1.86 -10.83
C PRO A 375 19.21 3.37 -10.93
N ILE A 376 18.09 3.86 -10.38
CA ILE A 376 17.74 5.30 -10.38
C ILE A 376 18.74 6.09 -9.53
N ARG A 377 19.13 5.55 -8.36
CA ARG A 377 20.19 6.13 -7.55
C ARG A 377 21.53 5.86 -8.23
N MET A 378 22.37 6.90 -8.35
CA MET A 378 23.73 6.75 -8.84
C MET A 378 24.56 5.80 -7.95
N ALA A 379 24.82 4.61 -8.47
CA ALA A 379 25.70 3.60 -7.89
C ALA A 379 26.74 3.24 -8.96
N GLU A 380 28.02 3.41 -8.70
CA GLU A 380 29.05 3.18 -9.73
C GLU A 380 29.25 1.68 -10.00
N ARG A 381 29.15 0.87 -8.95
CA ARG A 381 29.45 -0.56 -8.97
C ARG A 381 28.29 -1.42 -8.48
N ASN A 382 28.26 -2.69 -8.88
CA ASN A 382 27.25 -3.66 -8.42
C ASN A 382 27.26 -3.82 -6.89
N LYS A 383 28.45 -3.80 -6.29
CA LYS A 383 28.63 -3.86 -4.84
C LYS A 383 28.15 -2.61 -4.07
N ASP A 384 27.84 -1.52 -4.78
CA ASP A 384 27.39 -0.26 -4.18
C ASP A 384 25.85 -0.19 -4.08
N LEU A 385 25.14 -1.20 -4.59
CA LEU A 385 23.68 -1.33 -4.44
C LEU A 385 23.31 -1.72 -3.01
N THR A 386 22.18 -1.22 -2.52
CA THR A 386 21.53 -1.85 -1.36
C THR A 386 20.90 -3.18 -1.77
N GLU A 387 20.54 -4.03 -0.81
CA GLU A 387 19.85 -5.29 -1.09
C GLU A 387 18.51 -5.07 -1.82
N GLU A 388 17.76 -4.03 -1.43
CA GLU A 388 16.50 -3.66 -2.08
C GLU A 388 16.73 -3.23 -3.54
N GLU A 389 17.78 -2.44 -3.79
CA GLU A 389 18.15 -2.02 -5.15
C GLU A 389 18.65 -3.18 -5.98
N ALA A 390 19.48 -4.07 -5.43
CA ALA A 390 19.96 -5.25 -6.13
C ALA A 390 18.79 -6.15 -6.55
N GLN A 391 17.85 -6.42 -5.64
CA GLN A 391 16.67 -7.24 -5.93
C GLN A 391 15.81 -6.63 -7.03
N ASP A 392 15.49 -5.34 -6.93
CA ASP A 392 14.72 -4.64 -7.94
C ASP A 392 15.46 -4.59 -9.29
N PHE A 393 16.77 -4.30 -9.28
CA PHE A 393 17.62 -4.24 -10.47
C PHE A 393 17.64 -5.56 -11.24
N TYR A 394 17.88 -6.70 -10.58
CA TYR A 394 17.88 -8.01 -11.22
C TYR A 394 16.48 -8.46 -11.66
N LYS A 395 15.43 -8.05 -10.93
CA LYS A 395 14.04 -8.27 -11.37
C LYS A 395 13.74 -7.50 -12.66
N SER A 396 14.12 -6.22 -12.72
CA SER A 396 13.96 -5.39 -13.91
C SER A 396 14.75 -5.93 -15.10
N ILE A 397 15.96 -6.44 -14.89
CA ILE A 397 16.74 -7.12 -15.94
C ILE A 397 15.95 -8.27 -16.56
N ARG A 398 15.30 -9.11 -15.76
CA ARG A 398 14.50 -10.25 -16.25
C ARG A 398 13.26 -9.80 -17.02
N ILE A 399 12.56 -8.77 -16.54
CA ILE A 399 11.39 -8.19 -17.23
C ILE A 399 11.79 -7.63 -18.59
N VAL A 400 12.86 -6.84 -18.62
CA VAL A 400 13.37 -6.22 -19.84
C VAL A 400 13.90 -7.27 -20.80
N GLN A 401 14.61 -8.29 -20.33
CA GLN A 401 15.04 -9.42 -21.16
C GLN A 401 13.85 -10.09 -21.85
N ALA A 402 12.81 -10.46 -21.10
CA ALA A 402 11.62 -11.12 -21.67
C ALA A 402 10.92 -10.23 -22.71
N LEU A 403 10.81 -8.92 -22.43
CA LEU A 403 10.29 -7.95 -23.39
C LEU A 403 11.13 -7.93 -24.67
N MET A 404 12.45 -7.81 -24.56
CA MET A 404 13.33 -7.71 -25.71
C MET A 404 13.36 -8.99 -26.54
N GLU A 405 13.32 -10.17 -25.92
CA GLU A 405 13.21 -11.45 -26.62
C GLU A 405 11.89 -11.55 -27.40
N LYS A 406 10.76 -11.17 -26.77
CA LYS A 406 9.44 -11.14 -27.43
C LYS A 406 9.41 -10.17 -28.61
N VAL A 407 9.78 -8.91 -28.38
CA VAL A 407 9.71 -7.83 -29.37
C VAL A 407 10.62 -8.12 -30.57
N HIS A 408 11.81 -8.66 -30.32
CA HIS A 408 12.74 -8.96 -31.40
C HIS A 408 12.54 -10.36 -31.99
N SER A 409 11.59 -11.18 -31.52
CA SER A 409 11.47 -12.59 -31.94
C SER A 409 12.80 -13.33 -31.82
N ALA A 410 13.43 -13.18 -30.65
CA ALA A 410 14.66 -13.85 -30.26
C ALA A 410 14.35 -14.91 -29.19
N ASP A 411 15.10 -16.00 -29.18
CA ASP A 411 15.00 -17.10 -28.20
C ASP A 411 16.14 -17.11 -27.19
N SER A 412 17.05 -16.14 -27.31
CA SER A 412 18.30 -16.05 -26.56
C SER A 412 18.62 -14.58 -26.28
N CYS A 413 19.37 -14.29 -25.22
CA CYS A 413 19.83 -12.94 -24.90
C CYS A 413 21.23 -12.97 -24.30
N THR A 414 22.07 -12.00 -24.68
CA THR A 414 23.31 -11.70 -23.95
C THR A 414 22.99 -10.62 -22.93
N VAL A 415 23.01 -11.02 -21.65
CA VAL A 415 22.84 -10.13 -20.49
C VAL A 415 24.21 -9.94 -19.85
N THR A 416 24.75 -8.72 -19.90
CA THR A 416 26.13 -8.46 -19.45
C THR A 416 26.27 -7.14 -18.73
N MET A 417 27.20 -7.08 -17.77
CA MET A 417 27.46 -5.92 -16.93
C MET A 417 28.96 -5.72 -16.83
N GLN A 418 29.44 -4.57 -17.29
CA GLN A 418 30.84 -4.16 -17.17
C GLN A 418 31.02 -3.47 -15.83
N ASP A 419 31.26 -4.22 -14.75
CA ASP A 419 31.37 -3.69 -13.39
C ASP A 419 32.81 -3.25 -13.06
N GLY A 420 33.11 -1.97 -13.30
CA GLY A 420 34.41 -1.34 -13.04
C GLY A 420 35.29 -1.16 -14.28
N ARG A 421 36.30 -0.28 -14.15
CA ARG A 421 37.18 0.13 -15.25
C ARG A 421 37.82 -1.03 -16.02
N ASN A 422 38.33 -2.03 -15.32
CA ASN A 422 39.02 -3.17 -15.94
C ASN A 422 38.05 -4.16 -16.61
N ALA A 423 36.75 -4.08 -16.29
CA ALA A 423 35.69 -4.83 -16.98
C ALA A 423 35.16 -4.10 -18.22
N GLY A 424 35.70 -2.91 -18.54
CA GLY A 424 35.30 -2.12 -19.71
C GLY A 424 34.24 -1.05 -19.45
N GLN A 425 33.88 -0.78 -18.18
CA GLN A 425 32.86 0.22 -17.84
C GLN A 425 33.22 1.61 -18.37
N THR A 426 32.37 2.17 -19.23
CA THR A 426 32.58 3.49 -19.85
C THR A 426 31.89 4.62 -19.08
N VAL A 427 30.72 4.35 -18.51
CA VAL A 427 29.94 5.29 -17.70
C VAL A 427 30.01 4.89 -16.22
N LYS A 428 30.39 5.84 -15.36
CA LYS A 428 30.44 5.67 -13.89
C LYS A 428 29.06 5.65 -13.24
N HIS A 429 28.26 4.71 -13.68
CA HIS A 429 26.95 4.37 -13.15
C HIS A 429 26.66 2.95 -13.61
N LEU A 430 26.21 2.10 -12.69
CA LEU A 430 25.97 0.70 -12.97
C LEU A 430 24.91 0.56 -14.07
N HIS A 431 25.18 -0.28 -15.06
CA HIS A 431 24.19 -0.64 -16.06
C HIS A 431 24.41 -2.04 -16.57
N CYS A 432 23.29 -2.71 -16.84
CA CYS A 432 23.25 -4.00 -17.51
C CYS A 432 22.84 -3.78 -18.97
N HIS A 433 23.63 -4.36 -19.87
CA HIS A 433 23.31 -4.46 -21.29
C HIS A 433 22.38 -5.64 -21.52
N ILE A 434 21.24 -5.39 -22.17
CA ILE A 434 20.30 -6.41 -22.62
C ILE A 434 20.34 -6.44 -24.14
N MET A 435 20.78 -7.56 -24.71
CA MET A 435 21.03 -7.70 -26.15
C MET A 435 20.35 -8.99 -26.66
N PRO A 436 19.12 -8.91 -27.19
CA PRO A 436 18.40 -10.09 -27.71
C PRO A 436 19.15 -10.66 -28.91
N ARG A 437 19.42 -11.97 -28.90
CA ARG A 437 20.30 -12.66 -29.84
C ARG A 437 19.55 -13.48 -30.86
N LYS A 438 20.02 -13.46 -32.10
CA LYS A 438 19.59 -14.33 -33.19
C LYS A 438 20.76 -15.07 -33.80
N LYS A 439 20.45 -16.21 -34.41
CA LYS A 439 21.41 -16.93 -35.25
C LYS A 439 21.89 -16.00 -36.37
N GLY A 440 23.20 -15.81 -36.47
CA GLY A 440 23.82 -14.98 -37.51
C GLY A 440 24.13 -13.53 -37.10
N ASP A 441 23.85 -13.11 -35.86
CA ASP A 441 24.27 -11.79 -35.37
C ASP A 441 25.79 -11.57 -35.51
N PHE A 442 26.56 -12.63 -35.27
CA PHE A 442 28.02 -12.67 -35.40
C PHE A 442 28.45 -14.04 -35.93
N ILE A 443 29.62 -14.11 -36.57
CA ILE A 443 30.21 -15.38 -37.01
C ILE A 443 30.58 -16.30 -35.83
N GLU A 444 30.93 -15.70 -34.69
CA GLU A 444 31.18 -16.36 -33.41
C GLU A 444 30.49 -15.57 -32.30
N ASN A 445 29.86 -16.26 -31.35
CA ASN A 445 28.99 -15.62 -30.35
C ASN A 445 29.72 -14.62 -29.45
N ASP A 446 31.00 -14.84 -29.16
CA ASP A 446 31.80 -14.02 -28.25
C ASP A 446 32.34 -12.73 -28.90
N LEU A 447 32.22 -12.58 -30.22
CA LEU A 447 32.55 -11.32 -30.90
C LEU A 447 31.70 -10.15 -30.42
N ILE A 448 30.54 -10.43 -29.82
CA ILE A 448 29.70 -9.41 -29.18
C ILE A 448 30.47 -8.62 -28.11
N TYR A 449 31.39 -9.25 -27.37
CA TYR A 449 32.18 -8.56 -26.35
C TYR A 449 33.24 -7.65 -26.96
N LEU A 450 33.81 -8.03 -28.11
CA LEU A 450 34.72 -7.17 -28.86
C LEU A 450 33.99 -5.93 -29.42
N GLU A 451 32.76 -6.12 -29.89
CA GLU A 451 31.94 -5.01 -30.38
C GLU A 451 31.42 -4.13 -29.24
N LEU A 452 31.03 -4.72 -28.11
CA LEU A 452 30.68 -4.01 -26.88
C LEU A 452 31.88 -3.21 -26.34
N ALA A 453 33.10 -3.69 -26.44
CA ALA A 453 34.29 -2.93 -26.03
C ALA A 453 34.53 -1.68 -26.88
N LYS A 454 33.99 -1.62 -28.11
CA LYS A 454 34.21 -0.52 -29.07
C LYS A 454 33.04 0.44 -29.19
N HIS A 455 31.80 0.01 -28.90
CA HIS A 455 30.59 0.75 -29.30
C HIS A 455 30.52 2.19 -28.77
N ASP A 456 31.04 2.42 -27.57
CA ASP A 456 31.02 3.74 -26.90
C ASP A 456 32.39 4.45 -26.86
N GLN A 457 33.44 3.89 -27.48
CA GLN A 457 34.78 4.47 -27.45
C GLN A 457 35.08 5.29 -28.71
N PHE A 458 35.38 6.59 -28.55
CA PHE A 458 36.04 7.38 -29.59
C PHE A 458 37.56 7.18 -29.48
N LYS A 459 38.10 6.23 -30.26
CA LYS A 459 39.56 6.09 -30.46
C LYS A 459 39.93 6.50 -31.90
N PRO A 460 41.01 7.28 -32.10
CA PRO A 460 41.52 7.55 -33.44
C PRO A 460 41.81 6.25 -34.18
N GLY A 461 41.23 6.07 -35.38
CA GLY A 461 41.44 4.87 -36.21
C GLY A 461 40.48 3.69 -35.96
N HIS A 462 39.44 3.86 -35.13
CA HIS A 462 38.36 2.87 -34.99
C HIS A 462 37.00 3.48 -35.36
N PRO A 463 36.27 2.94 -36.35
CA PRO A 463 34.95 3.45 -36.72
C PRO A 463 33.97 3.14 -35.60
N ALA A 464 33.56 4.16 -34.84
CA ALA A 464 32.45 4.03 -33.92
C ALA A 464 31.14 3.91 -34.72
N LYS A 465 30.20 3.08 -34.25
CA LYS A 465 28.85 3.06 -34.83
C LYS A 465 28.22 4.46 -34.72
N PRO A 466 27.51 4.94 -35.75
CA PRO A 466 26.87 6.24 -35.70
C PRO A 466 25.86 6.29 -34.54
N ALA A 467 25.79 7.43 -33.86
CA ALA A 467 24.75 7.67 -32.88
C ALA A 467 23.39 7.65 -33.57
N ARG A 468 22.40 7.02 -32.92
CA ARG A 468 21.01 7.05 -33.39
C ARG A 468 20.44 8.46 -33.26
N THR A 469 19.48 8.80 -34.12
CA THR A 469 18.78 10.07 -34.01
C THR A 469 17.91 10.08 -32.75
N ARG A 470 17.55 11.28 -32.30
CA ARG A 470 16.69 11.44 -31.12
C ARG A 470 15.31 10.84 -31.38
N GLU A 471 14.80 11.10 -32.57
CA GLU A 471 13.50 10.67 -33.06
C GLU A 471 13.41 9.14 -33.10
N ASP A 472 14.44 8.45 -33.61
CA ASP A 472 14.47 6.98 -33.64
C ASP A 472 14.45 6.38 -32.23
N MET A 473 15.19 6.98 -31.30
CA MET A 473 15.26 6.51 -29.91
C MET A 473 13.92 6.70 -29.19
N GLU A 474 13.25 7.84 -29.39
CA GLU A 474 11.93 8.10 -28.80
C GLU A 474 10.85 7.18 -29.38
N ALA A 475 10.89 6.94 -30.69
CA ALA A 475 9.99 6.01 -31.35
C ALA A 475 10.17 4.57 -30.83
N GLU A 476 11.41 4.10 -30.69
CA GLU A 476 11.70 2.77 -30.12
C GLU A 476 11.23 2.68 -28.67
N ALA A 477 11.52 3.68 -27.83
CA ALA A 477 11.09 3.68 -26.44
C ALA A 477 9.56 3.69 -26.30
N GLN A 478 8.86 4.45 -27.15
CA GLN A 478 7.41 4.47 -27.18
C GLN A 478 6.83 3.10 -27.58
N TYR A 479 7.40 2.47 -28.61
CA TYR A 479 6.99 1.14 -29.04
C TYR A 479 7.19 0.10 -27.93
N LEU A 480 8.34 0.12 -27.24
CA LEU A 480 8.62 -0.77 -26.13
C LEU A 480 7.67 -0.59 -24.94
N ARG A 481 7.27 0.65 -24.62
CA ARG A 481 6.23 0.91 -23.60
C ARG A 481 4.92 0.20 -23.94
N THR A 482 4.47 0.35 -25.17
CA THR A 482 3.23 -0.28 -25.65
C THR A 482 3.30 -1.82 -25.63
N GLU A 483 4.42 -2.41 -26.02
CA GLU A 483 4.58 -3.88 -25.98
C GLU A 483 4.68 -4.43 -24.56
N LEU A 484 5.30 -3.67 -23.65
CA LEU A 484 5.35 -4.02 -22.24
C LEU A 484 3.95 -4.01 -21.60
N GLU A 485 3.12 -3.00 -21.89
CA GLU A 485 1.73 -2.96 -21.44
C GLU A 485 0.93 -4.18 -21.91
N LYS A 486 1.09 -4.57 -23.19
CA LYS A 486 0.46 -5.79 -23.72
C LYS A 486 0.95 -7.04 -23.00
N MET A 487 2.25 -7.16 -22.75
CA MET A 487 2.83 -8.30 -22.05
C MET A 487 2.29 -8.45 -20.63
N ASN A 488 2.15 -7.34 -19.90
CA ASN A 488 1.57 -7.36 -18.55
C ASN A 488 0.09 -7.79 -18.57
N ASN A 489 -0.70 -7.28 -19.52
CA ASN A 489 -2.11 -7.64 -19.66
C ASN A 489 -2.33 -9.11 -20.06
N GLU A 490 -1.38 -9.74 -20.77
CA GLU A 490 -1.42 -11.16 -21.12
C GLU A 490 -1.09 -12.05 -19.93
N SER A 491 -0.17 -11.65 -19.05
CA SER A 491 0.18 -12.41 -17.84
C SER A 491 -0.88 -12.36 -16.72
N GLU A 492 -1.84 -11.44 -16.84
CA GLU A 492 -3.00 -11.33 -15.94
C GLU A 492 -4.21 -12.18 -16.37
N ARG A 493 -4.15 -12.82 -17.54
CA ARG A 493 -5.14 -13.79 -18.05
C ARG A 493 -4.68 -15.21 -17.80
#